data_AF-A0A3M2H2A9-F1
#
_entry.id   AF-A0A3M2H2A9-F1
#
_cell.length_a   1.000
_cell.length_b   1.000
_cell.length_c   1.000
_cell.angle_alpha   90.00
_cell.angle_beta   90.00
_cell.angle_gamma   90.00
#
_symmetry.space_group_name_H-M   'P 1'
#
loop_
_entity.id
_entity.type
_entity.pdbx_description
1 polymer ?
#
loop_
_entity_poly.entity_id
_entity_poly.type
_entity_poly.pdbx_seq_one_letter_code
_entity_poly.pdbx_strand_id
1 'polypeptide(L)' 'MLARVATAPISWGICEVPGWGRQLDRERVLAEMAELGFTRTELGSIGWLPTDPD' A
#
# COMPACT_ATOMS: atom_id res chain seq x y z
N MET A 1 -0.02 17.32 12.16
CA MET A 1 0.23 17.64 10.74
C MET A 1 -0.03 16.46 9.79
N LEU A 2 0.14 15.19 10.19
CA LEU A 2 -0.06 14.02 9.32
C LEU A 2 -1.53 13.62 9.06
N ALA A 3 -2.52 14.26 9.67
CA ALA A 3 -3.93 13.83 9.60
C ALA A 3 -4.50 13.78 8.16
N ARG A 4 -3.91 14.54 7.22
CA ARG A 4 -4.29 14.58 5.79
C ARG A 4 -3.21 14.03 4.86
N VAL A 5 -2.26 13.25 5.39
CA VAL A 5 -1.21 12.60 4.61
C VAL A 5 -1.51 11.10 4.51
N ALA A 6 -1.34 10.53 3.32
CA ALA A 6 -1.43 9.10 3.06
C ALA A 6 -0.16 8.63 2.35
N THR A 7 0.19 7.36 2.53
CA THR A 7 1.29 6.70 1.82
C THR A 7 0.81 6.10 0.51
N ALA A 8 1.68 6.07 -0.48
CA ALA A 8 1.46 5.33 -1.72
C ALA A 8 2.20 3.98 -1.66
N PRO A 9 1.53 2.83 -1.88
CA PRO A 9 2.15 1.50 -1.84
C PRO A 9 3.27 1.29 -2.87
N ILE A 10 3.35 2.11 -3.92
CA ILE A 10 4.43 2.06 -4.93
C ILE A 10 5.82 2.26 -4.31
N SER A 11 5.92 2.96 -3.18
CA SER A 11 7.18 3.09 -2.43
C SER A 11 7.69 1.74 -1.89
N TRP A 12 6.82 0.73 -1.79
CA TRP A 12 7.13 -0.66 -1.47
C TRP A 12 7.15 -1.59 -2.69
N GLY A 13 7.06 -1.02 -3.90
CA GLY A 13 7.12 -1.77 -5.15
C GLY A 13 5.80 -2.41 -5.58
N ILE A 14 4.66 -2.00 -5.01
CA ILE A 14 3.33 -2.44 -5.49
C ILE A 14 3.01 -1.70 -6.79
N CYS A 15 2.91 -2.44 -7.90
CA CYS A 15 2.69 -1.88 -9.23
C CYS A 15 1.95 -2.84 -10.17
N GLU A 16 1.02 -2.34 -10.96
CA GLU A 16 0.19 -3.11 -11.90
C GLU A 16 0.88 -3.38 -13.25
N VAL A 17 2.06 -2.80 -13.48
CA VAL A 17 2.79 -2.95 -14.75
C VAL A 17 3.19 -4.42 -14.95
N PRO A 18 2.83 -5.04 -16.10
CA PRO A 18 3.24 -6.40 -16.40
C PRO A 18 4.76 -6.57 -16.38
N GLY A 19 5.25 -7.62 -15.71
CA GLY A 19 6.67 -7.90 -15.60
C GLY A 19 7.45 -7.02 -14.61
N TRP A 20 6.76 -6.22 -13.77
CA TRP A 20 7.39 -5.34 -12.77
C TRP A 20 8.36 -6.06 -11.82
N GLY A 21 8.06 -7.32 -11.49
CA GLY A 21 8.88 -8.17 -10.64
C GLY A 21 8.17 -8.60 -9.37
N ARG A 22 8.94 -8.89 -8.31
CA ARG A 22 8.41 -9.33 -7.02
C ARG A 22 7.68 -8.18 -6.32
N GLN A 23 6.44 -8.44 -5.91
CA GLN A 23 5.68 -7.58 -5.02
C GLN A 23 5.69 -8.13 -3.60
N LEU A 24 5.78 -7.24 -2.62
CA LEU A 24 5.71 -7.60 -1.20
C LEU A 24 4.28 -7.91 -0.78
N ASP A 25 4.12 -8.74 0.26
CA ASP A 25 2.80 -9.09 0.80
C ASP A 25 2.14 -7.86 1.46
N ARG A 26 0.82 -7.73 1.28
CA ARG A 26 0.06 -6.55 1.75
C ARG A 26 0.19 -6.34 3.25
N GLU A 27 0.18 -7.41 4.05
CA GLU A 27 0.27 -7.35 5.51
C GLU A 27 1.62 -6.75 5.94
N ARG A 28 2.70 -7.07 5.22
CA ARG A 28 4.03 -6.52 5.50
C ARG A 28 4.09 -5.03 5.19
N VAL A 29 3.61 -4.62 4.02
CA VAL A 29 3.61 -3.21 3.59
C VAL A 29 2.78 -2.35 4.54
N LEU A 30 1.57 -2.81 4.92
CA LEU A 30 0.71 -2.08 5.85
C LEU A 30 1.32 -1.99 7.26
N ALA A 31 1.99 -3.05 7.73
CA ALA A 31 2.69 -3.02 9.02
C ALA A 31 3.85 -2.01 9.01
N GLU A 32 4.67 -1.99 7.96
CA GLU A 32 5.77 -1.02 7.83
C GLU A 32 5.27 0.43 7.74
N MET A 33 4.18 0.69 7.03
CA MET A 33 3.54 2.01 7.01
C MET A 33 3.09 2.44 8.42
N ALA A 34 2.49 1.52 9.18
CA ALA A 34 2.05 1.77 10.55
C ALA A 34 3.23 2.02 11.51
N GLU A 35 4.32 1.27 11.39
CA GLU A 35 5.56 1.47 12.16
C GLU A 35 6.18 2.87 11.91
N LEU A 36 6.03 3.41 10.71
CA LEU A 36 6.46 4.76 10.34
C LEU A 36 5.45 5.86 10.79
N GLY A 37 4.34 5.50 11.42
CA GLY A 37 3.33 6.42 11.94
C GLY A 37 2.26 6.86 10.94
N PHE A 38 2.16 6.20 9.78
CA PHE A 38 1.09 6.46 8.82
C PHE A 38 -0.16 5.64 9.14
N THR A 39 -1.32 6.27 9.02
CA THR A 39 -2.64 5.66 9.30
C THR A 39 -3.54 5.64 8.09
N ARG A 40 -3.04 6.07 6.93
CA ARG A 40 -3.78 6.19 5.67
C ARG A 40 -2.85 5.78 4.53
N THR A 41 -3.39 5.05 3.57
CA THR A 41 -2.70 4.70 2.33
C THR A 41 -3.69 4.76 1.16
N GLU A 42 -3.18 4.91 -0.05
CA GLU A 42 -3.95 4.70 -1.27
C GLU A 42 -4.25 3.21 -1.49
N LEU A 43 -5.22 2.90 -2.35
CA LEU A 43 -5.60 1.51 -2.66
C LEU A 43 -4.49 0.67 -3.29
N GLY A 44 -3.45 1.31 -3.84
CA GLY A 44 -2.39 0.64 -4.59
C GLY A 44 -2.89 0.05 -5.91
N SER A 45 -2.19 -0.98 -6.38
CA SER A 45 -2.54 -1.67 -7.63
C SER A 45 -3.82 -2.49 -7.49
N ILE A 46 -4.53 -2.70 -8.62
CA ILE A 46 -5.77 -3.46 -8.66
C ILE A 46 -5.58 -4.84 -8.02
N GLY A 47 -6.45 -5.17 -7.07
CA GLY A 47 -6.44 -6.46 -6.36
C GLY A 47 -5.44 -6.56 -5.20
N TRP A 48 -4.65 -5.52 -4.91
CA TRP A 48 -3.74 -5.53 -3.76
C TRP A 48 -4.49 -5.38 -2.43
N LEU A 49 -5.35 -4.36 -2.32
CA LEU A 49 -6.34 -4.26 -1.25
C LEU A 49 -7.73 -4.72 -1.73
N PRO A 50 -8.55 -5.29 -0.83
CA PRO A 50 -9.97 -5.43 -1.08
C PRO A 50 -10.58 -4.06 -1.38
N THR A 51 -11.37 -3.98 -2.45
CA THR A 51 -12.17 -2.80 -2.77
C THR A 51 -13.59 -2.91 -2.25
N ASP A 52 -14.00 -4.11 -1.84
CA ASP A 52 -15.26 -4.35 -1.15
C ASP A 52 -15.07 -4.03 0.35
N PRO A 53 -15.90 -3.15 0.93
CA PRO A 53 -15.84 -2.85 2.35
C PRO A 53 -16.45 -3.93 3.26
N ASP A 54 -17.18 -4.92 2.73
CA ASP A 54 -17.88 -5.97 3.49
C ASP A 54 -17.07 -7.28 3.65
#